data_AF-A0A9E2EY32-F1
#
_entry.id   AF-A0A9E2EY32-F1
#
_cell.length_a   1.000
_cell.length_b   1.000
_cell.length_c   1.000
_cell.angle_alpha   90.00
_cell.angle_beta   90.00
_cell.angle_gamma   90.00
#
_symmetry.space_group_name_H-M   'P 1'
#
loop_
_entity.id
_entity.type
_entity.pdbx_description
1 polymer ?
#
loop_
_entity_poly.entity_id
_entity_poly.type
_entity_poly.pdbx_seq_one_letter_code
_entity_poly.pdbx_strand_id
1 'polypeptide(L)'
;MRARWLVGSLLLACAAWQGAAHAQINNEAYSDYFLFGRFGEVCTMCEVTVLCGATDVPPDSRVVPESGTFTIYHLQTRTFWSQISTIWEWFVANFSSESLAAKGHTRPVYVYQVSGDEWAGPNVVEARLLLEPGRLEFGDRYIDRTNQRWIDANSGAPAGYCSRLPLWDALAVINRQTGQVR
;
A
#
# COMPACT_ATOMS: atom_id res chain seq x y z
N MET A 1 -26.00 55.41 -31.17
CA MET A 1 -26.12 53.93 -31.23
C MET A 1 -24.85 53.35 -31.83
N ARG A 2 -24.47 52.13 -31.39
CA ARG A 2 -23.28 51.32 -31.77
C ARG A 2 -22.11 51.39 -30.79
N ALA A 3 -22.32 50.81 -29.61
CA ALA A 3 -21.28 50.17 -28.82
C ALA A 3 -21.48 48.65 -28.93
N ARG A 4 -20.56 47.97 -29.60
CA ARG A 4 -20.37 46.51 -29.64
C ARG A 4 -19.00 46.30 -30.26
N TRP A 5 -18.30 45.24 -29.88
CA TRP A 5 -16.91 44.87 -30.26
C TRP A 5 -15.81 45.20 -29.25
N LEU A 6 -15.92 44.76 -27.99
CA LEU A 6 -14.76 44.60 -27.09
C LEU A 6 -14.99 43.49 -26.02
N VAL A 7 -15.54 42.33 -26.40
CA VAL A 7 -15.72 41.19 -25.45
C VAL A 7 -14.97 39.92 -25.88
N GLY A 8 -14.34 39.91 -27.05
CA GLY A 8 -13.72 38.69 -27.60
C GLY A 8 -12.36 38.29 -27.02
N SER A 9 -11.68 39.17 -26.28
CA SER A 9 -10.23 39.00 -26.03
C SER A 9 -9.86 38.57 -24.61
N LEU A 10 -10.81 38.45 -23.66
CA LEU A 10 -10.47 38.12 -22.27
C LEU A 10 -10.56 36.63 -21.92
N LEU A 11 -11.14 35.78 -22.78
CA LEU A 11 -11.31 34.35 -22.49
C LEU A 11 -10.12 33.47 -22.92
N LEU A 12 -9.14 34.02 -23.65
CA LEU A 12 -7.96 33.28 -24.12
C LEU A 12 -6.78 33.33 -23.15
N ALA A 13 -6.80 34.19 -22.12
CA ALA A 13 -5.69 34.30 -21.17
C ALA A 13 -5.75 33.28 -20.01
N CYS A 14 -6.93 32.73 -19.69
CA CYS A 14 -7.05 31.76 -18.58
C CYS A 14 -6.59 30.34 -18.93
N ALA A 15 -6.36 30.03 -20.21
CA ALA A 15 -5.91 28.70 -20.64
C ALA A 15 -4.40 28.46 -20.46
N ALA A 16 -3.60 29.51 -20.26
CA ALA A 16 -2.14 29.40 -20.14
C ALA A 16 -1.64 29.15 -18.71
N TRP A 17 -2.54 29.10 -17.72
CA TRP A 17 -2.22 28.84 -16.30
C TRP A 17 -2.76 27.49 -15.82
N GLN A 18 -2.95 26.56 -16.75
CA GLN A 18 -3.03 25.15 -16.38
C GLN A 18 -1.60 24.67 -16.17
N GLY A 19 -1.04 24.98 -15.00
CA GLY A 19 0.12 24.25 -14.50
C GLY A 19 -0.18 22.77 -14.70
N ALA A 20 0.68 22.08 -15.44
CA ALA A 20 0.50 20.67 -15.73
C ALA A 20 0.17 19.99 -14.41
N ALA A 21 -1.03 19.42 -14.32
CA ALA A 21 -1.37 18.49 -13.26
C ALA A 21 -0.44 17.30 -13.45
N HIS A 22 0.77 17.42 -12.91
CA HIS A 22 1.71 16.33 -12.78
C HIS A 22 1.02 15.35 -11.84
N ALA A 23 0.28 14.41 -12.43
CA ALA A 23 -0.22 13.26 -11.70
C ALA A 23 0.99 12.69 -10.94
N GLN A 24 0.93 12.76 -9.60
CA GLN A 24 1.99 12.29 -8.68
C GLN A 24 2.37 10.81 -8.92
N ILE A 25 1.56 10.12 -9.74
CA ILE A 25 1.75 8.80 -10.35
C ILE A 25 3.11 8.65 -11.06
N ASN A 26 3.74 9.76 -11.49
CA ASN A 26 4.99 9.72 -12.25
C ASN A 26 6.28 10.11 -11.50
N ASN A 27 6.32 10.12 -10.17
CA ASN A 27 7.56 10.39 -9.44
C ASN A 27 8.51 9.17 -9.45
N GLU A 28 9.78 9.36 -9.83
CA GLU A 28 10.82 8.32 -9.83
C GLU A 28 11.18 7.83 -8.42
N ALA A 29 11.00 8.66 -7.39
CA ALA A 29 11.26 8.30 -5.99
C ALA A 29 10.43 7.10 -5.48
N TYR A 30 9.44 6.70 -6.27
CA TYR A 30 8.38 5.76 -5.95
C TYR A 30 8.36 4.55 -6.90
N SER A 31 9.42 4.34 -7.71
CA SER A 31 9.48 3.25 -8.69
C SER A 31 9.52 1.86 -8.06
N ASP A 32 10.14 1.75 -6.88
CA ASP A 32 10.56 0.47 -6.26
C ASP A 32 9.57 -0.05 -5.21
N TYR A 33 8.34 0.42 -5.32
CA TYR A 33 7.34 0.34 -4.30
C TYR A 33 6.74 -1.07 -4.16
N PHE A 34 6.64 -1.53 -2.90
CA PHE A 34 6.57 -2.91 -2.44
C PHE A 34 5.25 -3.66 -2.73
N LEU A 35 4.54 -3.48 -3.84
CA LEU A 35 3.34 -4.31 -4.12
C LEU A 35 3.13 -4.76 -5.57
N PHE A 36 3.75 -4.14 -6.58
CA PHE A 36 3.89 -4.71 -7.95
C PHE A 36 4.68 -3.78 -8.92
N GLY A 37 5.33 -2.72 -8.41
CA GLY A 37 5.85 -1.59 -9.20
C GLY A 37 4.88 -0.38 -9.24
N ARG A 38 5.20 0.64 -10.06
CA ARG A 38 4.59 2.01 -10.11
C ARG A 38 3.04 2.08 -10.11
N PHE A 39 2.36 1.06 -10.61
CA PHE A 39 0.88 1.00 -10.69
C PHE A 39 0.26 -0.12 -9.84
N GLY A 40 1.08 -1.04 -9.35
CA GLY A 40 0.67 -2.23 -8.61
C GLY A 40 0.09 -1.94 -7.24
N GLU A 41 0.52 -0.86 -6.61
CA GLU A 41 0.10 -0.50 -5.26
C GLU A 41 -1.34 0.03 -5.19
N VAL A 42 -1.83 0.52 -6.33
CA VAL A 42 -3.23 0.94 -6.52
C VAL A 42 -4.12 -0.24 -6.89
N CYS A 43 -3.55 -1.41 -7.22
CA CYS A 43 -4.31 -2.60 -7.55
C CYS A 43 -5.05 -3.11 -6.32
N THR A 44 -6.33 -2.77 -6.19
CA THR A 44 -7.25 -3.19 -5.11
C THR A 44 -7.56 -4.68 -5.10
N MET A 45 -7.25 -5.35 -6.21
CA MET A 45 -7.46 -6.78 -6.44
C MET A 45 -6.16 -7.61 -6.36
N CYS A 46 -5.04 -6.99 -6.00
CA CYS A 46 -3.77 -7.69 -5.87
C CYS A 46 -3.54 -8.11 -4.42
N GLU A 47 -3.01 -9.32 -4.25
CA GLU A 47 -2.50 -9.83 -2.99
C GLU A 47 -0.99 -9.72 -2.95
N VAL A 48 -0.44 -9.46 -1.76
CA VAL A 48 1.00 -9.42 -1.55
C VAL A 48 1.35 -9.97 -0.19
N THR A 49 2.49 -10.66 -0.14
CA THR A 49 3.07 -11.17 1.09
C THR A 49 4.36 -10.43 1.42
N VAL A 50 4.48 -9.95 2.64
CA VAL A 50 5.63 -9.19 3.15
C VAL A 50 6.17 -9.89 4.39
N LEU A 51 7.46 -10.18 4.40
CA LEU A 51 8.22 -10.73 5.52
C LEU A 51 8.92 -9.60 6.26
N CYS A 52 8.68 -9.49 7.56
CA CYS A 52 9.32 -8.52 8.44
C CYS A 52 10.08 -9.23 9.56
N GLY A 53 11.33 -8.85 9.77
CA GLY A 53 12.19 -9.41 10.80
C GLY A 53 12.87 -8.32 11.62
N ALA A 54 13.19 -8.62 12.87
CA ALA A 54 14.00 -7.76 13.73
C ALA A 54 15.49 -7.88 13.36
N THR A 55 15.81 -7.42 12.16
CA THR A 55 17.14 -7.48 11.54
C THR A 55 17.68 -6.08 11.27
N ASP A 56 18.99 -5.96 11.06
CA ASP A 56 19.63 -4.69 10.68
C ASP A 56 19.61 -4.43 9.16
N VAL A 57 19.21 -5.43 8.37
CA VAL A 57 19.10 -5.37 6.91
C VAL A 57 17.79 -6.03 6.44
N PRO A 58 17.25 -5.66 5.27
CA PRO A 58 16.08 -6.32 4.70
C PRO A 58 16.26 -7.84 4.58
N PRO A 59 15.26 -8.65 4.96
CA PRO A 59 15.26 -10.10 4.72
C PRO A 59 15.42 -10.45 3.24
N ASP A 60 15.92 -11.66 2.92
CA ASP A 60 15.99 -12.10 1.51
C ASP A 60 14.58 -12.20 0.90
N SER A 61 14.35 -11.47 -0.19
CA SER A 61 13.07 -11.40 -0.88
C SER A 61 12.77 -12.62 -1.75
N ARG A 62 13.72 -13.54 -1.93
CA ARG A 62 13.60 -14.72 -2.80
C ARG A 62 13.23 -16.00 -2.05
N VAL A 63 13.40 -16.03 -0.73
CA VAL A 63 13.24 -17.24 0.08
C VAL A 63 12.30 -16.97 1.23
N VAL A 64 11.37 -17.89 1.45
CA VAL A 64 10.46 -17.87 2.59
C VAL A 64 11.04 -18.78 3.67
N PRO A 65 11.50 -18.25 4.81
CA PRO A 65 12.09 -19.08 5.86
C PRO A 65 11.04 -20.05 6.43
N GLU A 66 11.43 -21.30 6.68
CA GLU A 66 10.54 -22.28 7.33
C GLU A 66 10.48 -22.08 8.86
N SER A 67 11.54 -21.52 9.43
CA SER A 67 11.68 -21.24 10.87
C SER A 67 12.48 -19.96 11.13
N GLY A 68 12.35 -19.41 12.34
CA GLY A 68 13.01 -18.18 12.77
C GLY A 68 12.09 -17.28 13.60
N THR A 69 12.47 -16.01 13.75
CA THR A 69 11.63 -15.01 14.44
C THR A 69 11.28 -13.89 13.47
N PHE A 70 10.08 -13.96 12.92
CA PHE A 70 9.62 -13.01 11.92
C PHE A 70 8.08 -12.90 11.90
N THR A 71 7.59 -11.88 11.23
CA THR A 71 6.16 -11.67 10.98
C THR A 71 5.92 -11.66 9.47
N ILE A 72 4.93 -12.42 9.01
CA ILE A 72 4.45 -12.36 7.63
C ILE A 72 3.12 -11.62 7.61
N TYR A 73 3.05 -10.58 6.78
CA TYR A 73 1.85 -9.83 6.44
C TYR A 73 1.38 -10.26 5.05
N HIS A 74 0.25 -10.95 4.96
CA HIS A 74 -0.41 -11.30 3.70
C HIS A 74 -1.60 -10.38 3.46
N LEU A 75 -1.36 -9.33 2.68
CA LEU A 75 -2.35 -8.34 2.30
C LEU A 75 -3.35 -8.98 1.34
N GLN A 76 -4.62 -9.00 1.74
CA GLN A 76 -5.70 -9.54 0.93
C GLN A 76 -6.21 -8.52 -0.09
N THR A 77 -6.94 -9.04 -1.07
CA THR A 77 -7.79 -8.21 -1.93
C THR A 77 -8.85 -7.48 -1.10
N ARG A 78 -9.33 -6.34 -1.61
CA ARG A 78 -10.47 -5.66 -1.00
C ARG A 78 -11.71 -6.54 -1.10
N THR A 79 -12.43 -6.73 0.00
CA THR A 79 -13.69 -7.48 0.00
C THR A 79 -14.73 -6.75 -0.87
N PHE A 80 -15.58 -7.53 -1.53
CA PHE A 80 -16.66 -7.07 -2.44
C PHE A 80 -17.56 -5.99 -1.82
N TRP A 81 -17.76 -5.97 -0.50
CA TRP A 81 -18.54 -4.93 0.19
C TRP A 81 -17.84 -3.57 0.25
N SER A 82 -16.50 -3.53 0.26
CA SER A 82 -15.78 -2.27 0.08
C SER A 82 -15.91 -1.76 -1.37
N GLN A 83 -16.19 -2.64 -2.35
CA GLN A 83 -16.47 -2.22 -3.74
C GLN A 83 -17.85 -1.55 -3.86
N ILE A 84 -18.84 -1.99 -3.07
CA ILE A 84 -20.17 -1.34 -2.99
C ILE A 84 -20.09 0.02 -2.27
N SER A 85 -19.29 0.14 -1.20
CA SER A 85 -19.04 1.46 -0.59
C SER A 85 -18.25 2.38 -1.52
N THR A 86 -17.38 1.84 -2.38
CA THR A 86 -16.67 2.61 -3.42
C THR A 86 -17.62 3.20 -4.47
N ILE A 87 -18.75 2.56 -4.78
CA ILE A 87 -19.79 3.15 -5.66
C ILE A 87 -20.48 4.33 -4.96
N TRP A 88 -20.71 4.23 -3.65
CA TRP A 88 -21.27 5.32 -2.84
C TRP A 88 -20.26 6.48 -2.67
N GLU A 89 -18.98 6.17 -2.49
CA GLU A 89 -17.89 7.15 -2.45
C GLU A 89 -17.64 7.79 -3.82
N TRP A 90 -17.78 7.08 -4.94
CA TRP A 90 -17.70 7.66 -6.28
C TRP A 90 -18.78 8.72 -6.52
N PHE A 91 -19.95 8.57 -5.88
CA PHE A 91 -21.03 9.56 -5.91
C PHE A 91 -20.70 10.82 -5.09
N VAL A 92 -19.82 10.72 -4.09
CA VAL A 92 -19.41 11.84 -3.21
C VAL A 92 -18.03 12.41 -3.63
N ALA A 93 -17.19 11.66 -4.35
CA ALA A 93 -15.77 11.92 -4.60
C ALA A 93 -15.40 12.17 -6.09
N ASN A 94 -16.11 13.06 -6.79
CA ASN A 94 -15.65 13.69 -8.04
C ASN A 94 -14.39 14.60 -7.83
N PHE A 95 -13.52 14.24 -6.89
CA PHE A 95 -12.58 15.14 -6.21
C PHE A 95 -11.12 14.66 -6.36
N SER A 96 -10.33 15.48 -7.06
CA SER A 96 -8.86 15.54 -7.22
C SER A 96 -7.99 14.39 -6.67
N SER A 97 -7.11 13.88 -7.54
CA SER A 97 -6.08 12.83 -7.29
C SER A 97 -5.22 13.03 -6.05
N GLU A 98 -5.02 14.28 -5.61
CA GLU A 98 -4.23 14.65 -4.42
C GLU A 98 -4.86 14.13 -3.11
N SER A 99 -6.20 14.04 -3.07
CA SER A 99 -6.92 13.55 -1.89
C SER A 99 -6.79 12.02 -1.71
N LEU A 100 -6.64 11.29 -2.82
CA LEU A 100 -6.44 9.83 -2.82
C LEU A 100 -5.01 9.47 -2.39
N ALA A 101 -4.02 10.27 -2.81
CA ALA A 101 -2.63 10.08 -2.42
C ALA A 101 -2.43 10.21 -0.90
N ALA A 102 -3.04 11.23 -0.29
CA ALA A 102 -2.94 11.52 1.13
C ALA A 102 -3.84 10.66 2.03
N LYS A 103 -5.02 10.23 1.55
CA LYS A 103 -5.95 9.43 2.37
C LYS A 103 -5.61 7.94 2.36
N GLY A 104 -5.05 7.42 1.28
CA GLY A 104 -4.78 6.00 1.13
C GLY A 104 -6.06 5.15 1.08
N HIS A 105 -5.93 3.84 1.28
CA HIS A 105 -7.07 2.92 1.41
C HIS A 105 -6.79 1.80 2.41
N THR A 106 -7.85 1.17 2.92
CA THR A 106 -7.73 0.05 3.88
C THR A 106 -7.94 -1.30 3.22
N ARG A 107 -7.29 -2.33 3.77
CA ARG A 107 -7.44 -3.73 3.34
C ARG A 107 -7.30 -4.69 4.52
N PRO A 108 -7.97 -5.86 4.49
CA PRO A 108 -7.67 -6.91 5.45
C PRO A 108 -6.28 -7.49 5.19
N VAL A 109 -5.58 -7.79 6.27
CA VAL A 109 -4.25 -8.40 6.26
C VAL A 109 -4.26 -9.58 7.20
N TYR A 110 -3.76 -10.70 6.71
CA TYR A 110 -3.50 -11.88 7.52
C TYR A 110 -2.09 -11.77 8.08
N VAL A 111 -1.99 -11.80 9.40
CA VAL A 111 -0.72 -11.70 10.12
C VAL A 111 -0.37 -13.06 10.67
N TYR A 112 0.78 -13.56 10.25
CA TYR A 112 1.39 -14.78 10.76
C TYR A 112 2.63 -14.40 11.57
N GLN A 113 2.73 -14.89 12.79
CA GLN A 113 3.88 -14.68 13.66
C GLN A 113 4.62 -16.00 13.78
N VAL A 114 5.92 -15.97 13.54
CA VAL A 114 6.78 -17.16 13.61
C VAL A 114 7.81 -16.95 14.70
N SER A 115 7.97 -17.93 15.57
CA SER A 115 8.96 -17.95 16.64
C SER A 115 9.60 -19.33 16.73
N GLY A 116 10.84 -19.45 16.29
CA GLY A 116 11.48 -20.75 16.10
C GLY A 116 10.75 -21.53 15.00
N ASP A 117 10.26 -22.71 15.32
CA ASP A 117 9.50 -23.56 14.40
C ASP A 117 7.97 -23.38 14.55
N GLU A 118 7.52 -22.55 15.49
CA GLU A 118 6.10 -22.35 15.77
C GLU A 118 5.52 -21.23 14.90
N TRP A 119 4.48 -21.57 14.13
CA TRP A 119 3.69 -20.64 13.33
C TRP A 119 2.36 -20.36 14.01
N ALA A 120 2.09 -19.08 14.31
CA ALA A 120 0.83 -18.61 14.88
C ALA A 120 0.07 -17.73 13.88
N GLY A 121 -1.27 -17.84 13.87
CA GLY A 121 -2.16 -17.06 13.01
C GLY A 121 -3.01 -17.91 12.05
N PRO A 122 -3.72 -17.28 11.09
CA PRO A 122 -3.70 -15.85 10.83
C PRO A 122 -4.54 -15.05 11.83
N ASN A 123 -3.95 -13.98 12.34
CA ASN A 123 -4.73 -12.90 12.93
C ASN A 123 -5.13 -11.93 11.81
N VAL A 124 -6.40 -11.55 11.75
CA VAL A 124 -6.87 -10.60 10.73
C VAL A 124 -6.82 -9.19 11.30
N VAL A 125 -6.04 -8.32 10.67
CA VAL A 125 -5.97 -6.88 10.99
C VAL A 125 -6.38 -6.06 9.78
N GLU A 126 -6.84 -4.83 10.01
CA GLU A 126 -7.01 -3.86 8.94
C GLU A 126 -5.72 -3.08 8.76
N ALA A 127 -5.15 -3.12 7.56
CA ALA A 127 -4.01 -2.28 7.21
C ALA A 127 -4.45 -1.08 6.38
N ARG A 128 -3.80 0.06 6.62
CA ARG A 128 -3.95 1.26 5.82
C ARG A 128 -2.73 1.45 4.93
N LEU A 129 -2.95 1.50 3.62
CA LEU A 129 -1.92 1.81 2.64
C LEU A 129 -2.01 3.28 2.25
N LEU A 130 -0.99 4.05 2.61
CA LEU A 130 -0.82 5.46 2.27
C LEU A 130 0.16 5.59 1.10
N LEU A 131 -0.21 6.35 0.06
CA LEU A 131 0.68 6.61 -1.07
C LEU A 131 1.68 7.71 -0.72
N GLU A 132 1.22 8.77 -0.08
CA GLU A 132 2.06 9.84 0.46
C GLU A 132 1.67 10.15 1.92
N PRO A 133 2.56 9.87 2.90
CA PRO A 133 3.87 9.22 2.75
C PRO A 133 3.73 7.75 2.34
N GLY A 134 4.76 7.17 1.71
CA GLY A 134 4.77 5.78 1.25
C GLY A 134 4.77 4.76 2.38
N ARG A 135 3.62 4.55 3.04
CA ARG A 135 3.52 3.80 4.29
C ARG A 135 2.44 2.71 4.26
N LEU A 136 2.72 1.61 4.94
CA LEU A 136 1.76 0.56 5.29
C LEU A 136 1.58 0.53 6.80
N GLU A 137 0.39 0.79 7.31
CA GLU A 137 0.10 0.84 8.75
C GLU A 137 -0.74 -0.37 9.15
N PHE A 138 -0.39 -1.04 10.26
CA PHE A 138 -1.00 -2.27 10.77
C PHE A 138 -1.52 -2.12 12.20
N GLY A 139 -1.93 -0.90 12.59
CA GLY A 139 -2.35 -0.58 13.96
C GLY A 139 -1.15 -0.26 14.84
N ASP A 140 -0.48 -1.29 15.38
CA ASP A 140 0.63 -1.15 16.34
C ASP A 140 2.00 -0.98 15.67
N ARG A 141 2.09 -1.25 14.37
CA ARG A 141 3.32 -1.13 13.57
C ARG A 141 3.03 -0.49 12.23
N TYR A 142 4.07 0.08 11.63
CA TYR A 142 4.02 0.48 10.23
C TYR A 142 5.32 0.14 9.50
N ILE A 143 5.22 0.06 8.18
CA ILE A 143 6.34 -0.13 7.27
C ILE A 143 6.51 1.16 6.48
N ASP A 144 7.68 1.77 6.58
CA ASP A 144 8.13 2.78 5.62
C ASP A 144 8.61 2.04 4.37
N ARG A 145 7.86 2.20 3.27
CA ARG A 145 8.08 1.43 2.05
C ARG A 145 9.20 1.98 1.19
N THR A 146 9.65 3.21 1.44
CA THR A 146 10.76 3.83 0.71
C THR A 146 12.09 3.23 1.16
N ASN A 147 12.24 2.97 2.46
CA ASN A 147 13.47 2.43 3.05
C ASN A 147 13.31 1.02 3.65
N GLN A 148 12.14 0.40 3.48
CA GLN A 148 11.80 -0.94 3.96
C GLN A 148 11.85 -1.10 5.48
N ARG A 149 11.79 0.00 6.24
CA ARG A 149 11.92 -0.06 7.69
C ARG A 149 10.60 -0.45 8.33
N TRP A 150 10.69 -1.43 9.21
CA TRP A 150 9.62 -1.83 10.10
C TRP A 150 9.73 -1.03 11.39
N ILE A 151 8.65 -0.36 11.78
CA ILE A 151 8.68 0.63 12.86
C ILE A 151 7.50 0.37 13.78
N ASP A 152 7.76 0.44 15.09
CA ASP A 152 6.72 0.41 16.11
C ASP A 152 5.94 1.74 16.09
N ALA A 153 4.63 1.68 15.90
CA ALA A 153 3.81 2.87 15.71
C ALA A 153 3.67 3.71 16.99
N ASN A 154 3.79 3.08 18.17
CA ASN A 154 3.61 3.75 19.46
C ASN A 154 4.86 4.52 19.89
N SER A 155 6.03 3.90 19.70
CA SER A 155 7.33 4.46 20.13
C SER A 155 8.08 5.16 19.00
N GLY A 156 7.75 4.88 17.74
CA GLY A 156 8.53 5.31 16.58
C GLY A 156 9.90 4.63 16.47
N ALA A 157 10.18 3.65 17.33
CA ALA A 157 11.45 2.95 17.34
C ALA A 157 11.54 1.97 16.15
N PRO A 158 12.72 1.82 15.53
CA PRO A 158 12.92 0.82 14.51
C PRO A 158 12.75 -0.58 15.11
N ALA A 159 11.83 -1.36 14.53
CA ALA A 159 11.60 -2.76 14.87
C ALA A 159 12.42 -3.70 13.97
N GLY A 160 12.84 -3.25 12.78
CA GLY A 160 13.67 -4.01 11.85
C GLY A 160 13.41 -3.62 10.40
N TYR A 161 13.43 -4.61 9.50
CA TYR A 161 13.19 -4.40 8.07
C TYR A 161 12.21 -5.42 7.49
N CYS A 162 11.62 -5.05 6.35
CA CYS A 162 10.65 -5.87 5.64
C CYS A 162 11.00 -6.05 4.16
N SER A 163 10.72 -7.24 3.64
CA SER A 163 10.88 -7.59 2.23
C SER A 163 9.63 -8.28 1.70
N ARG A 164 9.22 -7.95 0.48
CA ARG A 164 8.21 -8.70 -0.25
C ARG A 164 8.73 -10.08 -0.58
N LEU A 165 7.85 -11.06 -0.43
CA LEU A 165 8.06 -12.44 -0.85
C LEU A 165 7.35 -12.73 -2.19
N PRO A 166 7.79 -13.77 -2.92
CA PRO A 166 7.03 -14.30 -4.04
C PRO A 166 5.72 -14.87 -3.51
N LEU A 167 4.58 -14.36 -4.02
CA LEU A 167 3.26 -14.65 -3.45
C LEU A 167 2.99 -16.15 -3.37
N TRP A 168 3.16 -16.87 -4.48
CA TRP A 168 2.82 -18.29 -4.56
C TRP A 168 3.70 -19.16 -3.65
N ASP A 169 5.01 -18.87 -3.58
CA ASP A 169 5.94 -19.60 -2.72
C ASP A 169 5.61 -19.35 -1.24
N ALA A 170 5.29 -18.11 -0.89
CA ALA A 170 4.88 -17.76 0.47
C ALA A 170 3.57 -18.45 0.88
N LEU A 171 2.57 -18.47 -0.01
CA LEU A 171 1.32 -19.19 0.24
C LEU A 171 1.56 -20.69 0.40
N ALA A 172 2.44 -21.30 -0.41
CA ALA A 172 2.76 -22.71 -0.29
C ALA A 172 3.38 -23.05 1.07
N VAL A 173 4.28 -22.20 1.59
CA VAL A 173 4.87 -22.38 2.92
C VAL A 173 3.84 -22.13 4.03
N ILE A 174 3.08 -21.03 3.96
CA ILE A 174 2.03 -20.71 4.94
C ILE A 174 1.02 -21.87 5.05
N ASN A 175 0.52 -22.36 3.92
CA ASN A 175 -0.46 -23.44 3.88
C ASN A 175 0.09 -24.74 4.49
N ARG A 176 1.36 -25.05 4.22
CA ARG A 176 2.04 -26.22 4.77
C ARG A 176 2.17 -26.13 6.29
N GLN A 177 2.53 -24.96 6.81
CA GLN A 177 2.82 -24.76 8.23
C GLN A 177 1.56 -24.54 9.09
N THR A 178 0.54 -23.88 8.53
CA THR A 178 -0.70 -23.55 9.26
C THR A 178 -1.84 -24.51 8.99
N GLY A 179 -1.69 -25.45 8.04
CA GLY A 179 -2.75 -26.37 7.62
C GLY A 179 -3.92 -25.66 6.91
N GLN A 180 -3.77 -24.38 6.56
CA GLN A 180 -4.78 -23.65 5.81
C GLN A 180 -4.75 -24.12 4.35
N VAL A 181 -5.83 -24.77 3.92
CA VAL A 181 -6.09 -25.05 2.50
C VAL A 181 -6.99 -23.93 1.99
N ARG A 182 -6.49 -23.16 1.02
CA ARG A 182 -7.28 -22.14 0.33
C ARG A 182 -8.08 -22.77 -0.80
#